data_AF-A0A518G1I5-F1
#
_entry.id   AF-A0A518G1I5-F1
#
_cell.length_a   1.000
_cell.length_b   1.000
_cell.length_c   1.000
_cell.angle_alpha   90.00
_cell.angle_beta   90.00
_cell.angle_gamma   90.00
#
_symmetry.space_group_name_H-M   'P 1'
#
loop_
_entity.id
_entity.type
_entity.pdbx_description
1 polymer ?
#
loop_
_entity_poly.entity_id
_entity_poly.type
_entity_poly.pdbx_seq_one_letter_code
_entity_poly.pdbx_strand_id
1 'polypeptide(L)'
;MDLAASQADARPRGLLSDLGVAGIGLRSVKNIAADHELLRARRSGKIIVEYGRLRSVCGRWWPHCGNMMQVLWDMNFRPVCRDRCELYYHIPWGAPGFITLSYVHSGPATSMGTLYAGALVLDEIARLKQSQAIVCHVTNDRISDRILTRWGWQQHCLDWAGRHFIKRFYGKYPAVSSHWSERLTFGR
;
A
#
# COMPACT_ATOMS: atom_id res chain seq x y z
N MET A 1 15.62 -38.26 42.10
CA MET A 1 14.58 -39.12 42.69
C MET A 1 13.42 -38.21 43.03
N ASP A 2 12.29 -38.20 42.30
CA ASP A 2 11.81 -39.14 41.27
C ASP A 2 10.86 -38.41 40.26
N LEU A 3 10.39 -38.90 39.09
CA LEU A 3 10.07 -40.24 38.53
C LEU A 3 8.76 -40.87 39.08
N ALA A 4 7.60 -40.75 38.43
CA ALA A 4 7.20 -40.25 37.12
C ALA A 4 5.73 -39.69 37.27
N ALA A 5 4.86 -39.42 36.29
CA ALA A 5 4.65 -39.93 34.93
C ALA A 5 3.62 -39.04 34.15
N SER A 6 3.12 -39.57 33.02
CA SER A 6 2.03 -39.05 32.15
C SER A 6 2.44 -37.95 31.17
N GLN A 7 3.02 -38.27 30.01
CA GLN A 7 2.36 -38.71 28.75
C GLN A 7 1.34 -37.74 28.13
N ALA A 8 1.72 -37.29 26.92
CA ALA A 8 0.91 -37.04 25.72
C ALA A 8 -0.40 -36.23 25.80
N ASP A 9 -0.39 -35.07 25.13
CA ASP A 9 -1.42 -34.81 24.11
C ASP A 9 -0.80 -34.14 22.88
N ALA A 10 -1.35 -34.43 21.70
CA ALA A 10 -0.78 -34.05 20.42
C ALA A 10 -1.85 -33.54 19.44
N ARG A 11 -1.75 -32.23 19.12
CA ARG A 11 -2.46 -31.52 18.03
C ARG A 11 -3.98 -31.30 18.30
N PRO A 12 -4.58 -30.18 17.84
CA PRO A 12 -4.42 -29.69 16.46
C PRO A 12 -4.03 -28.21 16.26
N ARG A 13 -3.47 -27.98 15.07
CA ARG A 13 -3.52 -26.68 14.40
C ARG A 13 -4.99 -26.34 14.11
N GLY A 14 -5.55 -25.35 14.80
CA GLY A 14 -6.72 -24.57 14.35
C GLY A 14 -6.26 -23.12 14.21
N LEU A 15 -6.16 -22.58 12.99
CA LEU A 15 -7.26 -21.84 12.34
C LEU A 15 -7.88 -20.79 13.28
N LEU A 16 -7.63 -19.51 12.98
CA LEU A 16 -8.45 -18.30 13.22
C LEU A 16 -7.63 -16.99 13.34
N SER A 17 -6.30 -17.02 13.12
CA SER A 17 -5.47 -15.80 12.94
C SER A 17 -5.40 -15.29 11.50
N ASP A 18 -5.82 -16.09 10.51
CA ASP A 18 -5.76 -15.76 9.07
C ASP A 18 -7.10 -15.28 8.48
N LEU A 19 -8.02 -14.78 9.32
CA LEU A 19 -9.10 -13.88 8.86
C LEU A 19 -8.59 -12.45 8.62
N GLY A 20 -7.44 -12.35 7.95
CA GLY A 20 -7.23 -11.22 7.05
C GLY A 20 -8.36 -11.23 6.03
N VAL A 21 -8.85 -10.03 5.66
CA VAL A 21 -9.94 -9.89 4.67
C VAL A 21 -9.43 -10.35 3.30
N ALA A 22 -9.47 -11.66 3.09
CA ALA A 22 -9.15 -12.38 1.87
C ALA A 22 -10.27 -12.16 0.86
N GLY A 23 -10.42 -10.91 0.42
CA GLY A 23 -11.24 -10.59 -0.74
C GLY A 23 -10.84 -11.48 -1.91
N ILE A 24 -11.83 -12.17 -2.46
CA ILE A 24 -11.69 -13.18 -3.51
C ILE A 24 -10.73 -12.68 -4.61
N GLY A 25 -9.63 -13.42 -4.84
CA GLY A 25 -8.66 -13.15 -5.92
C GLY A 25 -7.31 -12.52 -5.52
N LEU A 26 -6.94 -12.46 -4.23
CA LEU A 26 -5.66 -11.92 -3.75
C LEU A 26 -4.47 -12.90 -3.94
N ARG A 27 -3.67 -12.74 -5.00
CA ARG A 27 -2.25 -13.16 -4.98
C ARG A 27 -1.40 -12.02 -4.41
N SER A 28 -0.64 -12.34 -3.35
CA SER A 28 0.28 -11.42 -2.68
C SER A 28 1.66 -11.48 -3.32
N VAL A 29 1.95 -10.54 -4.20
CA VAL A 29 3.26 -10.36 -4.86
C VAL A 29 4.27 -9.86 -3.84
N LYS A 30 5.43 -10.52 -3.74
CA LYS A 30 6.58 -10.03 -2.96
C LYS A 30 7.63 -9.33 -3.83
N ASN A 31 7.75 -9.72 -5.10
CA ASN A 31 8.69 -9.13 -6.04
C ASN A 31 7.93 -8.49 -7.22
N ILE A 32 7.98 -7.16 -7.26
CA ILE A 32 7.25 -6.33 -8.23
C ILE A 32 7.71 -6.57 -9.68
N ALA A 33 8.98 -6.94 -9.89
CA ALA A 33 9.53 -7.24 -11.21
C ALA A 33 9.12 -8.64 -11.70
N ALA A 34 9.10 -9.64 -10.81
CA ALA A 34 8.76 -11.02 -11.19
C ALA A 34 7.28 -11.17 -11.58
N ASP A 35 6.35 -10.59 -10.80
CA ASP A 35 4.90 -10.71 -11.04
C ASP A 35 4.31 -9.50 -11.80
N HIS A 36 5.12 -8.81 -12.61
CA HIS A 36 4.74 -7.55 -13.26
C HIS A 36 3.51 -7.69 -14.19
N GLU A 37 3.34 -8.83 -14.86
CA GLU A 37 2.17 -9.12 -15.70
C GLU A 37 0.86 -9.18 -14.89
N LEU A 38 0.90 -9.85 -13.73
CA LEU A 38 -0.24 -9.95 -12.82
C LEU A 38 -0.62 -8.58 -12.24
N LEU A 39 0.37 -7.75 -11.91
CA LEU A 39 0.14 -6.37 -11.49
C LEU A 39 -0.41 -5.52 -12.64
N ARG A 40 0.08 -5.70 -13.87
CA ARG A 40 -0.40 -4.96 -15.06
C ARG A 40 -1.88 -5.24 -15.33
N ALA A 41 -2.30 -6.51 -15.29
CA ALA A 41 -3.68 -6.95 -15.53
C ALA A 41 -4.71 -6.44 -14.50
N ARG A 42 -4.30 -6.13 -13.27
CA ARG A 42 -5.22 -5.68 -12.20
C ARG A 42 -5.33 -4.16 -12.15
N ARG A 43 -6.55 -3.62 -12.25
CA ARG A 43 -6.82 -2.17 -12.16
C ARG A 43 -6.71 -1.62 -10.74
N SER A 44 -6.88 -2.45 -9.71
CA SER A 44 -6.84 -2.05 -8.31
C SER A 44 -5.83 -2.86 -7.51
N GLY A 45 -5.34 -2.32 -6.40
CA GLY A 45 -4.43 -3.03 -5.52
C GLY A 45 -4.18 -2.36 -4.18
N LYS A 46 -3.45 -3.08 -3.34
CA LYS A 46 -3.00 -2.65 -2.02
C LYS A 46 -1.51 -2.89 -1.88
N ILE A 47 -0.75 -1.86 -1.50
CA ILE A 47 0.66 -1.96 -1.12
C ILE A 47 0.70 -2.08 0.41
N ILE A 48 1.51 -3.00 0.95
CA ILE A 48 1.81 -3.10 2.38
C ILE A 48 3.32 -2.92 2.56
N VAL A 49 3.71 -1.92 3.34
CA VAL A 49 5.10 -1.63 3.72
C VAL A 49 5.22 -1.72 5.24
N GLU A 50 6.28 -2.37 5.73
CA GLU A 50 6.57 -2.50 7.16
C GLU A 50 8.05 -2.21 7.41
N TYR A 51 8.37 -1.41 8.44
CA TYR A 51 9.75 -1.01 8.79
C TYR A 51 10.56 -0.45 7.59
N GLY A 52 9.89 0.30 6.71
CA GLY A 52 10.45 0.83 5.47
C GLY A 52 10.96 -0.23 4.50
N ARG A 53 10.36 -1.43 4.50
CA ARG A 53 10.58 -2.50 3.50
C ARG A 53 9.23 -2.93 2.91
N LEU A 54 9.23 -3.31 1.64
CA LEU A 54 8.03 -3.86 1.01
C LEU A 54 7.69 -5.22 1.64
N ARG A 55 6.47 -5.38 2.19
CA ARG A 55 5.98 -6.67 2.68
C ARG A 55 5.23 -7.43 1.58
N SER A 56 4.34 -6.74 0.87
CA SER A 56 3.65 -7.27 -0.29
C SER A 56 2.90 -6.21 -1.10
N VAL A 57 2.69 -6.49 -2.39
CA VAL A 57 1.70 -5.84 -3.23
C VAL A 57 0.60 -6.86 -3.56
N CYS A 58 -0.64 -6.48 -3.29
CA CYS A 58 -1.82 -7.31 -3.47
C CYS A 58 -2.67 -6.75 -4.61
N GLY A 59 -2.74 -7.45 -5.74
CA GLY A 59 -3.70 -7.12 -6.80
C GLY A 59 -5.12 -7.41 -6.33
N ARG A 60 -6.06 -6.47 -6.52
CA ARG A 60 -7.47 -6.60 -6.11
C ARG A 60 -8.38 -6.39 -7.32
N TRP A 61 -9.46 -7.15 -7.41
CA TRP A 61 -10.44 -7.00 -8.49
C TRP A 61 -11.31 -5.74 -8.32
N TRP A 62 -11.72 -5.44 -7.08
CA TRP A 62 -12.60 -4.31 -6.79
C TRP A 62 -11.84 -3.07 -6.33
N PRO A 63 -12.25 -1.85 -6.75
CA PRO A 63 -11.76 -0.61 -6.14
C PRO A 63 -12.13 -0.61 -4.65
N HIS A 64 -11.25 -0.12 -3.80
CA HIS A 64 -11.54 -0.04 -2.38
C HIS A 64 -12.30 1.25 -2.07
N CYS A 65 -13.64 1.16 -2.05
CA CYS A 65 -14.48 2.17 -1.43
C CYS A 65 -14.23 2.13 0.09
N GLY A 66 -13.29 2.95 0.56
CA GLY A 66 -13.02 3.10 1.99
C GLY A 66 -14.23 3.74 2.67
N ASN A 67 -15.07 2.93 3.30
CA ASN A 67 -16.27 3.40 3.98
C ASN A 67 -15.89 3.94 5.37
N MET A 68 -16.57 4.97 5.89
CA MET A 68 -16.17 5.60 7.16
C MET A 68 -16.22 4.64 8.35
N MET A 69 -17.15 3.67 8.33
CA MET A 69 -17.18 2.55 9.29
C MET A 69 -15.94 1.64 9.21
N GLN A 70 -15.34 1.48 8.03
CA GLN A 70 -14.11 0.68 7.89
C GLN A 70 -12.89 1.41 8.44
N VAL A 71 -12.85 2.75 8.34
CA VAL A 71 -11.81 3.56 9.01
C VAL A 71 -11.94 3.43 10.53
N LEU A 72 -13.15 3.52 11.07
CA LEU A 72 -13.42 3.31 12.50
C LEU A 72 -13.06 1.88 12.95
N TRP A 73 -13.38 0.86 12.16
CA TRP A 73 -13.06 -0.53 12.47
C TRP A 73 -11.56 -0.84 12.40
N ASP A 74 -10.87 -0.31 11.39
CA ASP A 74 -9.40 -0.40 11.27
C ASP A 74 -8.68 0.40 12.39
N MET A 75 -9.29 1.48 12.91
CA MET A 75 -8.77 2.21 14.09
C MET A 75 -8.94 1.44 15.40
N ASN A 76 -10.03 0.66 15.56
CA ASN A 76 -10.43 0.10 16.85
C ASN A 76 -10.11 -1.40 17.02
N PHE A 77 -9.99 -2.18 15.94
CA PHE A 77 -9.91 -3.65 16.01
C PHE A 77 -8.73 -4.30 15.26
N ARG A 78 -7.91 -3.57 14.50
CA ARG A 78 -6.74 -4.18 13.84
C ARG A 78 -5.54 -4.34 14.78
N PRO A 79 -4.84 -5.49 14.75
CA PRO A 79 -3.58 -5.67 15.46
C PRO A 79 -2.54 -4.63 15.03
N VAL A 80 -2.03 -3.89 16.02
CA VAL A 80 -1.17 -2.73 15.81
C VAL A 80 0.29 -3.15 15.54
N CYS A 81 0.61 -3.43 14.27
CA CYS A 81 2.01 -3.38 13.83
C CYS A 81 2.49 -1.93 13.93
N ARG A 82 3.49 -1.68 14.79
CA ARG A 82 3.94 -0.33 15.15
C ARG A 82 4.32 0.52 13.93
N ASP A 83 5.19 0.01 13.07
CA ASP A 83 5.64 0.69 11.83
C ASP A 83 5.13 -0.04 10.57
N ARG A 84 3.86 0.18 10.23
CA ARG A 84 3.17 -0.39 9.06
C ARG A 84 2.37 0.67 8.31
N CYS A 85 2.53 0.73 6.99
CA CYS A 85 1.72 1.55 6.11
C CYS A 85 1.03 0.68 5.04
N GLU A 86 -0.27 0.90 4.82
CA GLU A 86 -1.03 0.30 3.73
C GLU A 86 -1.54 1.40 2.79
N LEU A 87 -1.22 1.30 1.49
CA LEU A 87 -1.69 2.23 0.47
C LEU A 87 -2.63 1.50 -0.48
N TYR A 88 -3.82 2.06 -0.70
CA TYR A 88 -4.85 1.49 -1.55
C TYR A 88 -5.02 2.33 -2.81
N TYR A 89 -4.79 1.72 -3.97
CA TYR A 89 -4.87 2.39 -5.27
C TYR A 89 -5.87 1.69 -6.20
N HIS A 90 -6.48 2.47 -7.09
CA HIS A 90 -7.28 1.94 -8.19
C HIS A 90 -7.12 2.79 -9.46
N ILE A 91 -7.44 2.22 -10.60
CA ILE A 91 -7.49 2.91 -11.89
C ILE A 91 -8.96 3.06 -12.31
N PRO A 92 -9.49 4.30 -12.41
CA PRO A 92 -10.85 4.54 -12.86
C PRO A 92 -11.03 4.04 -14.30
N TRP A 93 -12.21 3.50 -14.61
CA TRP A 93 -12.43 2.82 -15.90
C TRP A 93 -12.35 3.78 -17.09
N GLY A 94 -12.92 4.99 -16.95
CA GLY A 94 -12.92 6.02 -17.99
C GLY A 94 -11.62 6.80 -18.15
N ALA A 95 -10.63 6.62 -17.27
CA ALA A 95 -9.36 7.34 -17.32
C ALA A 95 -8.16 6.41 -17.01
N PRO A 96 -7.88 5.42 -17.87
CA PRO A 96 -6.90 4.35 -17.59
C PRO A 96 -5.44 4.84 -17.45
N GLY A 97 -5.13 6.05 -17.93
CA GLY A 97 -3.84 6.69 -17.75
C GLY A 97 -3.59 7.27 -16.35
N PHE A 98 -4.58 7.24 -15.45
CA PHE A 98 -4.50 7.81 -14.11
C PHE A 98 -4.63 6.73 -13.03
N ILE A 99 -3.82 6.84 -11.98
CA ILE A 99 -3.96 6.03 -10.76
C ILE A 99 -4.53 6.91 -9.65
N THR A 100 -5.59 6.44 -8.99
CA THR A 100 -6.17 7.12 -7.81
C THR A 100 -5.70 6.43 -6.54
N LEU A 101 -4.90 7.14 -5.73
CA LEU A 101 -4.60 6.75 -4.35
C LEU A 101 -5.79 7.13 -3.46
N SER A 102 -6.56 6.13 -3.04
CA SER A 102 -7.89 6.31 -2.44
C SER A 102 -7.87 6.31 -0.92
N TYR A 103 -6.96 5.54 -0.32
CA TYR A 103 -6.85 5.41 1.12
C TYR A 103 -5.40 5.08 1.50
N VAL A 104 -4.91 5.74 2.54
CA VAL A 104 -3.62 5.45 3.17
C VAL A 104 -3.88 5.21 4.63
N HIS A 105 -3.52 4.02 5.11
CA HIS A 105 -3.58 3.67 6.52
C HIS A 105 -2.16 3.60 7.08
N SER A 106 -1.92 4.25 8.20
CA SER A 106 -0.63 4.25 8.89
C SER A 106 -0.84 3.83 10.35
N GLY A 107 -0.11 2.81 10.80
CA GLY A 107 -0.03 2.46 12.22
C GLY A 107 0.49 3.64 13.07
N PRO A 108 0.24 3.63 14.39
CA PRO A 108 0.48 4.78 15.28
C PRO A 108 1.96 5.15 15.46
N ALA A 109 2.91 4.28 15.08
CA ALA A 109 4.34 4.57 15.07
C ALA A 109 4.97 4.38 13.67
N THR A 110 4.20 4.66 12.61
CA THR A 110 4.68 4.59 11.22
C THR A 110 5.79 5.62 11.00
N SER A 111 6.96 5.15 10.58
CA SER A 111 8.08 6.03 10.26
C SER A 111 7.84 6.73 8.92
N MET A 112 8.38 7.95 8.77
CA MET A 112 8.34 8.67 7.49
C MET A 112 8.99 7.86 6.36
N GLY A 113 9.98 7.01 6.69
CA GLY A 113 10.60 6.07 5.77
C GLY A 113 9.64 5.00 5.25
N THR A 114 8.74 4.47 6.09
CA THR A 114 7.70 3.51 5.68
C THR A 114 6.65 4.14 4.77
N LEU A 115 6.20 5.36 5.07
CA LEU A 115 5.28 6.08 4.19
C LEU A 115 5.94 6.42 2.84
N TYR A 116 7.18 6.90 2.85
CA TYR A 116 7.92 7.22 1.63
C TYR A 116 8.23 5.98 0.78
N ALA A 117 8.60 4.86 1.41
CA ALA A 117 8.72 3.55 0.75
C ALA A 117 7.42 3.14 0.04
N GLY A 118 6.26 3.38 0.67
CA GLY A 118 4.95 3.16 0.04
C GLY A 118 4.71 4.04 -1.19
N ALA A 119 5.10 5.32 -1.11
CA ALA A 119 5.01 6.26 -2.24
C ALA A 119 5.94 5.85 -3.40
N LEU A 120 7.17 5.40 -3.13
CA LEU A 120 8.10 4.90 -4.15
C LEU A 120 7.58 3.63 -4.84
N VAL A 121 6.95 2.72 -4.10
CA VAL A 121 6.29 1.54 -4.70
C VAL A 121 5.10 1.95 -5.57
N LEU A 122 4.37 3.00 -5.20
CA LEU A 122 3.28 3.52 -6.02
C LEU A 122 3.79 4.19 -7.31
N ASP A 123 4.90 4.94 -7.24
CA ASP A 123 5.59 5.49 -8.42
C ASP A 123 6.04 4.36 -9.37
N GLU A 124 6.59 3.27 -8.84
CA GLU A 124 7.01 2.11 -9.62
C GLU A 124 5.82 1.38 -10.26
N ILE A 125 4.69 1.27 -9.55
CA ILE A 125 3.45 0.73 -10.12
C ILE A 125 2.92 1.63 -11.25
N ALA A 126 3.05 2.96 -11.13
CA ALA A 126 2.75 3.89 -12.22
C ALA A 126 3.69 3.69 -13.42
N ARG A 127 4.98 3.45 -13.18
CA ARG A 127 5.97 3.10 -14.22
C ARG A 127 5.60 1.81 -14.95
N LEU A 128 5.33 0.72 -14.23
CA LEU A 128 4.94 -0.57 -14.82
C LEU A 128 3.64 -0.50 -15.61
N LYS A 129 2.71 0.35 -15.18
CA LYS A 129 1.41 0.56 -15.84
C LYS A 129 1.41 1.65 -16.91
N GLN A 130 2.54 2.33 -17.10
CA GLN A 130 2.69 3.47 -18.03
C GLN A 130 1.66 4.58 -17.76
N SER A 131 1.35 4.84 -16.49
CA SER A 131 0.35 5.82 -16.05
C SER A 131 0.93 7.25 -16.11
N GLN A 132 0.17 8.16 -16.71
CA GLN A 132 0.56 9.55 -16.92
C GLN A 132 0.60 10.36 -15.63
N ALA A 133 -0.25 10.03 -14.65
CA ALA A 133 -0.25 10.65 -13.33
C ALA A 133 -0.86 9.74 -12.24
N ILE A 134 -0.51 10.03 -10.98
CA ILE A 134 -1.27 9.59 -9.80
C ILE A 134 -2.02 10.81 -9.24
N VAL A 135 -3.28 10.63 -8.85
CA VAL A 135 -4.09 11.60 -8.10
C VAL A 135 -4.41 11.08 -6.70
N CYS A 136 -4.50 11.97 -5.72
CA CYS A 136 -4.95 11.65 -4.37
C CYS A 136 -5.71 12.83 -3.73
N HIS A 137 -6.55 12.53 -2.75
CA HIS A 137 -7.20 13.52 -1.90
C HIS A 137 -6.73 13.31 -0.46
N VAL A 138 -6.22 14.36 0.16
CA VAL A 138 -5.61 14.31 1.51
C VAL A 138 -6.59 14.92 2.52
N THR A 139 -7.19 14.08 3.35
CA THR A 139 -8.15 14.49 4.39
C THR A 139 -7.54 14.59 5.79
N ASN A 140 -6.22 14.43 5.92
CA ASN A 140 -5.52 14.37 7.20
C ASN A 140 -4.31 15.31 7.25
N ASP A 141 -4.22 16.12 8.29
CA ASP A 141 -3.20 17.17 8.44
C ASP A 141 -1.84 16.64 8.89
N ARG A 142 -1.74 15.35 9.26
CA ARG A 142 -0.46 14.67 9.53
C ARG A 142 0.48 14.63 8.33
N ILE A 143 -0.07 14.69 7.11
CA ILE A 143 0.71 14.82 5.88
C ILE A 143 0.67 16.29 5.48
N SER A 144 1.78 17.01 5.59
CA SER A 144 1.87 18.42 5.21
C SER A 144 2.15 18.58 3.71
N ASP A 145 1.65 19.67 3.13
CA ASP A 145 1.82 19.98 1.70
C ASP A 145 3.30 20.05 1.32
N ARG A 146 4.15 20.59 2.21
CA ARG A 146 5.61 20.67 2.02
C ARG A 146 6.26 19.29 1.81
N ILE A 147 5.77 18.23 2.47
CA ILE A 147 6.28 16.87 2.29
C ILE A 147 5.84 16.33 0.92
N LEU A 148 4.57 16.54 0.55
CA LEU A 148 4.04 16.13 -0.75
C LEU A 148 4.78 16.83 -1.90
N THR A 149 4.99 18.14 -1.83
CA THR A 149 5.79 18.91 -2.80
C THR A 149 7.22 18.37 -2.91
N ARG A 150 7.87 18.05 -1.79
CA ARG A 150 9.21 17.43 -1.79
C ARG A 150 9.23 16.06 -2.48
N TRP A 151 8.12 15.32 -2.48
CA TRP A 151 7.96 14.04 -3.15
C TRP A 151 7.44 14.16 -4.60
N GLY A 152 7.41 15.37 -5.16
CA GLY A 152 7.01 15.65 -6.54
C GLY A 152 5.50 15.72 -6.78
N TRP A 153 4.69 15.81 -5.73
CA TRP A 153 3.26 16.09 -5.86
C TRP A 153 3.01 17.58 -5.99
N GLN A 154 1.99 17.95 -6.75
CA GLN A 154 1.51 19.31 -6.93
C GLN A 154 0.05 19.36 -6.51
N GLN A 155 -0.38 20.43 -5.83
CA GLN A 155 -1.80 20.63 -5.59
C GLN A 155 -2.51 20.91 -6.92
N HIS A 156 -3.73 20.40 -7.08
CA HIS A 156 -4.60 20.64 -8.23
C HIS A 156 -6.04 20.82 -7.77
N CYS A 157 -6.94 21.17 -8.69
CA CYS A 157 -8.35 21.46 -8.39
C CYS A 157 -8.49 22.45 -7.22
N LEU A 158 -7.78 23.59 -7.31
CA LEU A 158 -7.73 24.61 -6.27
C LEU A 158 -9.11 25.21 -5.96
N ASP A 159 -10.00 25.20 -6.95
CA ASP A 159 -11.39 25.67 -6.86
C ASP A 159 -12.33 24.65 -6.19
N TRP A 160 -11.84 23.46 -5.84
CA TRP A 160 -12.62 22.40 -5.19
C TRP A 160 -12.26 22.28 -3.72
N ALA A 161 -13.27 22.13 -2.86
CA ALA A 161 -13.06 21.91 -1.43
C ALA A 161 -12.22 20.65 -1.17
N GLY A 162 -11.22 20.78 -0.28
CA GLY A 162 -10.29 19.72 0.09
C GLY A 162 -8.89 19.90 -0.47
N ARG A 163 -7.97 19.00 -0.10
CA ARG A 163 -6.55 19.06 -0.46
C ARG A 163 -6.24 18.00 -1.52
N HIS A 164 -6.50 18.34 -2.78
CA HIS A 164 -6.35 17.45 -3.92
C HIS A 164 -4.94 17.56 -4.51
N PHE A 165 -4.20 16.46 -4.59
CA PHE A 165 -2.84 16.42 -5.14
C PHE A 165 -2.72 15.52 -6.38
N ILE A 166 -1.85 15.91 -7.29
CA ILE A 166 -1.48 15.15 -8.48
C ILE A 166 0.04 15.05 -8.61
N LYS A 167 0.53 13.88 -8.98
CA LYS A 167 1.92 13.63 -9.35
C LYS A 167 1.96 13.19 -10.80
N ARG A 168 2.62 13.98 -11.65
CA ARG A 168 2.61 13.84 -13.12
C ARG A 168 3.93 13.24 -13.58
N PHE A 169 3.88 12.26 -14.48
CA PHE A 169 5.06 11.57 -15.00
C PHE A 169 5.35 11.88 -16.47
N TYR A 170 4.32 11.99 -17.32
CA TYR A 170 4.49 12.27 -18.76
C TYR A 170 5.56 11.36 -19.43
N GLY A 171 5.57 10.07 -19.08
CA GLY A 171 6.56 9.08 -19.53
C GLY A 171 7.92 9.12 -18.81
N LYS A 172 8.19 10.13 -17.98
CA LYS A 172 9.41 10.25 -17.15
C LYS A 172 9.08 9.94 -15.69
N TYR A 173 9.47 8.75 -15.25
CA TYR A 173 9.26 8.28 -13.88
C TYR A 173 10.49 8.59 -13.01
N PRO A 174 10.33 8.95 -11.73
CA PRO A 174 11.46 9.24 -10.85
C PRO A 174 12.29 7.97 -10.63
N ALA A 175 13.60 8.08 -10.78
CA ALA A 175 14.51 6.97 -10.51
C ALA A 175 14.57 6.69 -9.00
N VAL A 176 14.38 5.43 -8.61
CA VAL A 176 14.57 4.98 -7.23
C VAL A 176 16.08 4.85 -6.96
N SER A 177 16.57 5.46 -5.88
CA SER A 177 17.98 5.31 -5.49
C SER A 177 18.29 3.90 -4.98
N SER A 178 19.54 3.44 -5.15
CA SER A 178 19.99 2.09 -4.79
C SER A 178 19.56 1.64 -3.39
N HIS A 179 19.78 2.47 -2.38
CA HIS A 179 19.36 2.23 -1.00
C HIS A 179 17.86 1.91 -0.85
N TRP A 180 16.99 2.54 -1.65
CA TRP A 180 15.56 2.22 -1.64
C TRP A 180 15.23 0.99 -2.48
N SER A 181 15.89 0.80 -3.62
CA SER A 181 15.67 -0.37 -4.48
C SER A 181 15.96 -1.70 -3.77
N GLU A 182 17.02 -1.75 -2.96
CA GLU A 182 17.35 -2.90 -2.11
C GLU A 182 16.24 -3.18 -1.07
N ARG A 183 15.74 -2.13 -0.40
CA ARG A 183 14.69 -2.25 0.64
C ARG A 183 13.32 -2.61 0.10
N LEU A 184 13.05 -2.27 -1.16
CA LEU A 184 11.78 -2.51 -1.84
C LEU A 184 11.79 -3.77 -2.69
N THR A 185 12.94 -4.45 -2.80
CA THR A 185 13.13 -5.67 -3.61
C THR A 185 12.60 -5.50 -5.03
N PHE A 186 12.87 -4.34 -5.64
CA PHE A 186 12.72 -4.17 -7.08
C PHE A 186 13.79 -5.04 -7.74
N GLY A 187 13.37 -6.16 -8.32
CA GLY A 187 14.28 -7.04 -9.07
C GLY A 187 14.99 -6.24 -10.16
N ARG A 188 16.33 -6.31 -10.15
CA ARG A 188 17.15 -5.99 -11.31
C ARG A 188 17.12 -7.16 -12.28
#